data_AF-A0A917F896-F1
#
_entry.id   AF-A0A917F896-F1
#
_cell.length_a   1.000
_cell.length_b   1.000
_cell.length_c   1.000
_cell.angle_alpha   90.00
_cell.angle_beta   90.00
_cell.angle_gamma   90.00
#
_symmetry.space_group_name_H-M   'P 1'
#
loop_
_entity.id
_entity.type
_entity.pdbx_description
1 polymer ?
#
loop_
_entity_poly.entity_id
_entity_poly.type
_entity_poly.pdbx_seq_one_letter_code
_entity_poly.pdbx_strand_id
1 'polypeptide(L)'
;MAGALNKSGQAGEVRALLTDFAGHFYSPPRHATPTVRLSALVSVCPALFVPLIEAAIAAGQMWEAAWLMVDFHRDQKGTSHEAGDALFAAAAADPRLSGFGPFCYDRRWIMERQLSIAESPELDRRYSLVRKFDAQLLEMALLAKLPERAASFLDARLPAYRDSPVEDGHNFGFDAVCLLAVLGRHEEALALARHLARTGYDLMWRFDLVGAESMAWTQDMRQNEWLGALAATPAYEAFLREELKVPKLALDDPASVPLASVRDGELGGKKKARCFVSRKLIQPGAPVVKFRVVAGSRCGDNEETASRAAFDASGWGRSRVAFEADRVLPALMFPHPGAGRSKWHSPSMAAFCHDAALNPDGLDITRAARLIAQHAPPPVRHEWVKGPAAGQRVATARPFAGDGGHGEAANLLWRLVKIGLGEALLAAVSALPEEQADKVFALASTMRHPLARKAAATHFAAPDLPDVMDTAFKSRLTLADHLTVADFGSANPRFRAGLLAAFEGYALHLYSNYHPGVDWYLQEFQHYSLAGGSRLLFFLIHHADEEPVMATMLEQGWLPNGEGAGAYDAYGNSRRFLVRTVAMHLALHAPEKLDAFWGRDWVGFWCDTSLDRETERMLKALKAGKRR
;
A
#
# COMPACT_ATOMS: atom_id res chain seq x y z
N MET A 1 -1.40 29.22 -30.90
CA MET A 1 -2.31 28.35 -31.68
C MET A 1 -3.24 27.55 -30.79
N ALA A 2 -2.75 26.64 -29.93
CA ALA A 2 -3.59 25.87 -29.01
C ALA A 2 -4.57 26.73 -28.18
N GLY A 3 -4.08 27.81 -27.55
CA GLY A 3 -4.96 28.75 -26.84
C GLY A 3 -5.99 29.48 -27.73
N ALA A 4 -5.70 29.67 -29.02
CA ALA A 4 -6.65 30.26 -29.96
C ALA A 4 -7.77 29.27 -30.32
N LEU A 5 -7.44 27.98 -30.50
CA LEU A 5 -8.42 26.90 -30.70
C LEU A 5 -9.39 26.80 -29.52
N ASN A 6 -8.89 26.89 -28.27
CA ASN A 6 -9.77 26.92 -27.10
C ASN A 6 -10.75 28.11 -27.16
N LYS A 7 -10.26 29.31 -27.48
CA LYS A 7 -11.10 30.51 -27.57
C LYS A 7 -12.11 30.48 -28.72
N SER A 8 -11.80 29.80 -29.81
CA SER A 8 -12.69 29.65 -30.97
C SER A 8 -13.69 28.50 -30.83
N GLY A 9 -13.74 27.82 -29.66
CA GLY A 9 -14.65 26.70 -29.42
C GLY A 9 -14.20 25.37 -30.05
N GLN A 10 -12.94 25.29 -30.50
CA GLN A 10 -12.32 24.11 -31.13
C GLN A 10 -11.41 23.35 -30.14
N ALA A 11 -11.80 23.30 -28.87
CA ALA A 11 -11.03 22.66 -27.80
C ALA A 11 -10.65 21.20 -28.10
N GLY A 12 -11.50 20.46 -28.80
CA GLY A 12 -11.25 19.07 -29.20
C GLY A 12 -10.03 18.87 -30.13
N GLU A 13 -9.57 19.92 -30.81
CA GLU A 13 -8.42 19.87 -31.72
C GLU A 13 -7.07 20.07 -31.01
N VAL A 14 -7.08 20.64 -29.79
CA VAL A 14 -5.85 21.03 -29.08
C VAL A 14 -4.94 19.85 -28.79
N ARG A 15 -5.50 18.73 -28.32
CA ARG A 15 -4.71 17.54 -27.97
C ARG A 15 -4.08 16.90 -29.21
N ALA A 16 -4.84 16.80 -30.31
CA ALA A 16 -4.34 16.26 -31.57
C ALA A 16 -3.19 17.12 -32.11
N LEU A 17 -3.37 18.44 -32.11
CA LEU A 17 -2.35 19.40 -32.51
C LEU A 17 -1.04 19.23 -31.71
N LEU A 18 -1.13 19.20 -30.38
CA LEU A 18 0.06 19.09 -29.53
C LEU A 18 0.72 17.70 -29.62
N THR A 19 -0.06 16.65 -29.87
CA THR A 19 0.46 15.30 -30.08
C THR A 19 1.24 15.20 -31.39
N ASP A 20 0.71 15.78 -32.47
CA ASP A 20 1.38 15.87 -33.77
C ASP A 20 2.67 16.70 -33.66
N PHE A 21 2.57 17.87 -33.01
CA PHE A 21 3.73 18.71 -32.72
C PHE A 21 4.80 17.96 -31.91
N ALA A 22 4.43 17.22 -30.87
CA ALA A 22 5.37 16.39 -30.11
C ALA A 22 6.09 15.35 -30.99
N GLY A 23 5.42 14.83 -32.02
CA GLY A 23 6.00 13.94 -33.02
C GLY A 23 7.16 14.56 -33.81
N HIS A 24 7.22 15.89 -33.93
CA HIS A 24 8.30 16.59 -34.62
C HIS A 24 9.55 16.85 -33.76
N PHE A 25 9.40 16.93 -32.43
CA PHE A 25 10.51 17.22 -31.51
C PHE A 25 11.16 15.96 -30.93
N TYR A 26 10.42 14.85 -30.92
CA TYR A 26 10.84 13.63 -30.25
C TYR A 26 11.21 12.54 -31.28
N SER A 27 12.50 12.25 -31.43
CA SER A 27 12.99 11.02 -32.07
C SER A 27 13.61 10.05 -31.05
N PRO A 28 12.82 9.22 -30.35
CA PRO A 28 13.37 7.98 -29.77
C PRO A 28 12.37 6.80 -29.81
N PRO A 29 12.71 5.63 -29.22
CA PRO A 29 12.78 4.34 -29.94
C PRO A 29 11.47 3.96 -30.66
N ARG A 30 11.56 3.08 -31.67
CA ARG A 30 10.49 2.63 -32.62
C ARG A 30 9.09 2.29 -32.03
N HIS A 31 8.88 2.35 -30.72
CA HIS A 31 7.67 1.93 -30.00
C HIS A 31 7.08 2.97 -29.02
N ALA A 32 7.54 4.23 -28.99
CA ALA A 32 6.95 5.25 -28.12
C ALA A 32 5.53 5.66 -28.57
N THR A 33 4.54 5.51 -27.69
CA THR A 33 3.13 5.85 -27.94
C THR A 33 2.91 7.37 -28.02
N PRO A 34 1.82 7.85 -28.68
CA PRO A 34 1.51 9.28 -28.77
C PRO A 34 1.43 9.99 -27.40
N THR A 35 0.88 9.30 -26.38
CA THR A 35 0.79 9.82 -25.00
C THR A 35 2.16 10.07 -24.38
N VAL A 36 3.13 9.17 -24.62
CA VAL A 36 4.51 9.33 -24.11
C VAL A 36 5.17 10.55 -24.76
N ARG A 37 4.94 10.78 -26.05
CA ARG A 37 5.49 11.95 -26.76
C ARG A 37 4.92 13.25 -26.21
N LEU A 38 3.60 13.31 -26.01
CA LEU A 38 2.95 14.49 -25.44
C LEU A 38 3.44 14.76 -24.02
N SER A 39 3.56 13.73 -23.17
CA SER A 39 4.10 13.85 -21.81
C SER A 39 5.54 14.40 -21.81
N ALA A 40 6.40 13.91 -22.70
CA ALA A 40 7.76 14.41 -22.84
C ALA A 40 7.79 15.88 -23.31
N LEU A 41 6.93 16.26 -24.26
CA LEU A 41 6.83 17.64 -24.73
C LEU A 41 6.41 18.60 -23.59
N VAL A 42 5.38 18.26 -22.83
CA VAL A 42 4.90 19.14 -21.73
C VAL A 42 5.86 19.18 -20.55
N SER A 43 6.68 18.14 -20.36
CA SER A 43 7.77 18.17 -19.37
C SER A 43 8.85 19.21 -19.74
N VAL A 44 9.10 19.42 -21.04
CA VAL A 44 10.08 20.40 -21.55
C VAL A 44 9.46 21.79 -21.70
N CYS A 45 8.17 21.88 -22.04
CA CYS A 45 7.44 23.15 -22.19
C CYS A 45 6.16 23.16 -21.33
N PRO A 46 6.28 23.45 -20.03
CA PRO A 46 5.17 23.30 -19.09
C PRO A 46 4.01 24.27 -19.32
N ALA A 47 4.23 25.41 -19.99
CA ALA A 47 3.14 26.31 -20.37
C ALA A 47 2.10 25.63 -21.29
N LEU A 48 2.44 24.52 -21.95
CA LEU A 48 1.50 23.73 -22.75
C LEU A 48 0.46 22.97 -21.91
N PHE A 49 0.66 22.82 -20.59
CA PHE A 49 -0.38 22.30 -19.71
C PHE A 49 -1.61 23.21 -19.70
N VAL A 50 -1.44 24.53 -19.72
CA VAL A 50 -2.54 25.51 -19.66
C VAL A 50 -3.57 25.28 -20.77
N PRO A 51 -3.22 25.29 -22.07
CA PRO A 51 -4.21 25.03 -23.12
C PRO A 51 -4.76 23.60 -23.09
N LEU A 52 -4.03 22.59 -22.60
CA LEU A 52 -4.57 21.23 -22.43
C LEU A 52 -5.64 21.17 -21.33
N ILE A 53 -5.39 21.83 -20.19
CA ILE A 53 -6.33 21.92 -19.07
C ILE A 53 -7.62 22.62 -19.53
N GLU A 54 -7.49 23.79 -20.15
CA GLU A 54 -8.63 24.54 -20.68
C GLU A 54 -9.41 23.75 -21.72
N ALA A 55 -8.72 22.98 -22.58
CA ALA A 55 -9.37 22.11 -23.56
C ALA A 55 -10.18 20.99 -22.88
N ALA A 56 -9.61 20.34 -21.86
CA ALA A 56 -10.29 19.30 -21.10
C ALA A 56 -11.52 19.84 -20.36
N ILE A 57 -11.40 21.02 -19.72
CA ILE A 57 -12.54 21.70 -19.06
C ILE A 57 -13.63 22.01 -20.10
N ALA A 58 -13.27 22.61 -21.24
CA ALA A 58 -14.22 22.97 -22.29
C ALA A 58 -14.92 21.75 -22.92
N ALA A 59 -14.24 20.59 -22.97
CA ALA A 59 -14.79 19.33 -23.43
C ALA A 59 -15.62 18.58 -22.36
N GLY A 60 -15.75 19.13 -21.15
CA GLY A 60 -16.43 18.47 -20.03
C GLY A 60 -15.62 17.33 -19.39
N GLN A 61 -14.35 17.15 -19.74
CA GLN A 61 -13.50 16.03 -19.30
C GLN A 61 -12.81 16.34 -17.97
N MET A 62 -13.58 16.43 -16.88
CA MET A 62 -13.09 16.97 -15.61
C MET A 62 -12.04 16.09 -14.94
N TRP A 63 -12.12 14.76 -15.14
CA TRP A 63 -11.07 13.84 -14.70
C TRP A 63 -9.72 14.13 -15.38
N GLU A 64 -9.73 14.36 -16.69
CA GLU A 64 -8.52 14.67 -17.46
C GLU A 64 -7.96 16.04 -17.04
N ALA A 65 -8.83 17.03 -16.85
CA ALA A 65 -8.43 18.34 -16.33
C ALA A 65 -7.75 18.21 -14.95
N ALA A 66 -8.33 17.46 -14.02
CA ALA A 66 -7.75 17.21 -12.70
C ALA A 66 -6.38 16.49 -12.80
N TRP A 67 -6.26 15.50 -13.69
CA TRP A 67 -4.98 14.81 -13.93
C TRP A 67 -3.90 15.75 -14.45
N LEU A 68 -4.23 16.57 -15.47
CA LEU A 68 -3.32 17.57 -16.02
C LEU A 68 -2.89 18.61 -14.98
N MET A 69 -3.80 19.03 -14.09
CA MET A 69 -3.49 19.97 -13.01
C MET A 69 -2.52 19.39 -11.97
N VAL A 70 -2.70 18.11 -11.63
CA VAL A 70 -1.82 17.39 -10.71
C VAL A 70 -0.43 17.18 -11.30
N ASP A 71 -0.35 16.84 -12.59
CA ASP A 71 0.90 16.65 -13.30
C ASP A 71 1.64 17.97 -13.53
N PHE A 72 0.93 19.04 -13.90
CA PHE A 72 1.51 20.37 -14.09
C PHE A 72 2.24 20.85 -12.82
N HIS A 73 1.62 20.67 -11.65
CA HIS A 73 2.23 21.03 -10.37
C HIS A 73 3.42 20.14 -9.99
N ARG A 74 3.36 18.82 -10.26
CA ARG A 74 4.48 17.90 -10.02
C ARG A 74 5.72 18.32 -10.81
N ASP A 75 5.55 18.56 -12.11
CA ASP A 75 6.66 18.83 -13.01
C ASP A 75 7.34 20.17 -12.64
N GLN A 76 6.56 21.15 -12.18
CA GLN A 76 7.06 22.45 -11.73
C GLN A 76 7.80 22.41 -10.38
N LYS A 77 7.45 21.50 -9.47
CA LYS A 77 8.22 21.26 -8.23
C LYS A 77 9.61 20.64 -8.50
N GLY A 78 9.80 20.00 -9.65
CA GLY A 78 11.06 19.31 -10.01
C GLY A 78 11.98 20.11 -10.94
N THR A 79 11.45 21.10 -11.66
CA THR A 79 12.21 21.92 -12.59
C THR A 79 12.23 23.37 -12.10
N SER A 80 13.41 23.88 -11.77
CA SER A 80 13.66 25.30 -11.47
C SER A 80 13.50 26.18 -12.72
N HIS A 81 12.35 26.14 -13.39
CA HIS A 81 12.07 26.93 -14.59
C HIS A 81 11.52 28.33 -14.27
N GLU A 82 11.36 28.66 -12.99
CA GLU A 82 10.94 29.99 -12.59
C GLU A 82 12.15 30.93 -12.45
N ALA A 83 12.14 31.98 -13.28
CA ALA A 83 13.11 33.07 -13.39
C ALA A 83 14.42 32.73 -14.12
N GLY A 84 14.36 32.57 -15.45
CA GLY A 84 15.59 32.60 -16.27
C GLY A 84 15.44 32.27 -17.75
N ASP A 85 14.35 31.62 -18.15
CA ASP A 85 14.15 31.27 -19.56
C ASP A 85 13.65 32.48 -20.36
N ALA A 86 14.52 32.98 -21.24
CA ALA A 86 14.27 34.14 -22.09
C ALA A 86 13.05 33.95 -23.01
N LEU A 87 12.71 32.72 -23.39
CA LEU A 87 11.57 32.42 -24.25
C LEU A 87 10.25 32.63 -23.51
N PHE A 88 10.14 32.12 -22.28
CA PHE A 88 8.94 32.30 -21.45
C PHE A 88 8.77 33.77 -21.02
N ALA A 89 9.87 34.44 -20.68
CA ALA A 89 9.84 35.87 -20.38
C ALA A 89 9.37 36.71 -21.58
N ALA A 90 9.87 36.41 -22.80
CA ALA A 90 9.44 37.08 -24.02
C ALA A 90 7.96 36.80 -24.35
N ALA A 91 7.50 35.55 -24.18
CA ALA A 91 6.11 35.18 -24.40
C ALA A 91 5.15 35.86 -23.41
N ALA A 92 5.53 35.93 -22.13
CA ALA A 92 4.75 36.62 -21.09
C ALA A 92 4.70 38.14 -21.30
N ALA A 93 5.75 38.74 -21.90
CA ALA A 93 5.81 40.15 -22.19
C ALA A 93 5.05 40.58 -23.46
N ASP A 94 4.68 39.64 -24.36
CA ASP A 94 3.95 39.95 -25.59
C ASP A 94 2.44 40.16 -25.31
N PRO A 95 1.91 41.38 -25.49
CA PRO A 95 0.50 41.68 -25.21
C PRO A 95 -0.48 40.84 -26.05
N ARG A 96 -0.06 40.40 -27.26
CA ARG A 96 -0.89 39.56 -28.13
C ARG A 96 -1.10 38.16 -27.55
N LEU A 97 -0.18 37.72 -26.69
CA LEU A 97 -0.20 36.39 -26.09
C LEU A 97 -0.86 36.37 -24.71
N SER A 98 -0.91 37.52 -24.01
CA SER A 98 -1.47 37.69 -22.66
C SER A 98 -2.83 37.03 -22.44
N GLY A 99 -3.69 36.99 -23.47
CA GLY A 99 -5.01 36.40 -23.39
C GLY A 99 -5.05 34.87 -23.41
N PHE A 100 -3.95 34.16 -23.68
CA PHE A 100 -3.96 32.69 -23.84
C PHE A 100 -3.61 31.91 -22.56
N GLY A 101 -3.52 32.60 -21.43
CA GLY A 101 -3.26 32.02 -20.11
C GLY A 101 -1.86 32.35 -19.60
N PRO A 102 -1.50 31.91 -18.38
CA PRO A 102 -0.17 32.17 -17.86
C PRO A 102 0.87 31.35 -18.61
N PHE A 103 1.99 31.98 -18.98
CA PHE A 103 3.15 31.32 -19.60
C PHE A 103 4.21 30.88 -18.57
N CYS A 104 3.93 31.13 -17.30
CA CYS A 104 4.69 30.70 -16.14
C CYS A 104 3.75 30.03 -15.13
N TYR A 105 4.30 29.49 -14.06
CA TYR A 105 3.54 28.79 -13.05
C TYR A 105 2.81 29.79 -12.11
N ASP A 106 1.60 30.18 -12.50
CA ASP A 106 0.75 31.11 -11.74
C ASP A 106 -0.13 30.35 -10.73
N ARG A 107 0.24 30.43 -9.46
CA ARG A 107 -0.44 29.79 -8.33
C ARG A 107 -1.91 30.23 -8.18
N ARG A 108 -2.23 31.50 -8.47
CA ARG A 108 -3.59 32.03 -8.37
C ARG A 108 -4.46 31.47 -9.49
N TRP A 109 -3.94 31.47 -10.73
CA TRP A 109 -4.66 30.87 -11.86
C TRP A 109 -4.93 29.38 -11.61
N ILE A 110 -3.92 28.65 -11.12
CA ILE A 110 -4.05 27.22 -10.79
C ILE A 110 -5.15 27.01 -9.76
N MET A 111 -5.11 27.72 -8.63
CA MET A 111 -6.11 27.62 -7.56
C MET A 111 -7.53 27.86 -8.08
N GLU A 112 -7.75 28.95 -8.83
CA GLU A 112 -9.08 29.29 -9.36
C GLU A 112 -9.59 28.21 -10.35
N ARG A 113 -8.70 27.61 -11.15
CA ARG A 113 -9.07 26.46 -12.00
C ARG A 113 -9.36 25.22 -11.19
N GLN A 114 -8.58 24.92 -10.16
CA GLN A 114 -8.87 23.79 -9.28
C GLN A 114 -10.23 23.93 -8.61
N LEU A 115 -10.58 25.12 -8.11
CA LEU A 115 -11.91 25.39 -7.54
C LEU A 115 -13.02 25.12 -8.57
N SER A 116 -12.88 25.58 -9.81
CA SER A 116 -13.88 25.32 -10.86
C SER A 116 -14.04 23.84 -11.24
N ILE A 117 -12.95 23.07 -11.17
CA ILE A 117 -12.95 21.64 -11.47
C ILE A 117 -13.51 20.83 -10.28
N ALA A 118 -13.21 21.25 -9.04
CA ALA A 118 -13.52 20.53 -7.81
C ALA A 118 -15.02 20.28 -7.57
N GLU A 119 -15.88 21.14 -8.13
CA GLU A 119 -17.34 21.04 -8.01
C GLU A 119 -17.95 19.95 -8.92
N SER A 120 -17.17 19.36 -9.83
CA SER A 120 -17.67 18.36 -10.76
C SER A 120 -18.05 17.03 -10.06
N PRO A 121 -19.23 16.45 -10.37
CA PRO A 121 -19.62 15.13 -9.88
C PRO A 121 -18.78 13.98 -10.49
N GLU A 122 -18.01 14.23 -11.56
CA GLU A 122 -17.14 13.21 -12.17
C GLU A 122 -15.92 12.84 -11.31
N LEU A 123 -15.60 13.68 -10.32
CA LEU A 123 -14.45 13.50 -9.43
C LEU A 123 -14.83 12.70 -8.20
N ASP A 124 -14.78 11.37 -8.35
CA ASP A 124 -14.98 10.44 -7.24
C ASP A 124 -13.76 10.41 -6.31
N ARG A 125 -13.98 10.83 -5.06
CA ARG A 125 -12.98 10.97 -4.00
C ARG A 125 -12.37 9.65 -3.54
N ARG A 126 -12.97 8.51 -3.92
CA ARG A 126 -12.38 7.19 -3.69
C ARG A 126 -11.09 7.01 -4.49
N TYR A 127 -10.86 7.78 -5.54
CA TYR A 127 -9.65 7.66 -6.36
C TYR A 127 -8.48 8.50 -5.85
N SER A 128 -7.26 7.94 -5.99
CA SER A 128 -6.02 8.57 -5.52
C SER A 128 -5.74 9.91 -6.19
N LEU A 129 -6.11 10.08 -7.47
CA LEU A 129 -5.93 11.34 -8.18
C LEU A 129 -6.73 12.47 -7.52
N VAL A 130 -7.99 12.21 -7.18
CA VAL A 130 -8.90 13.23 -6.63
C VAL A 130 -8.43 13.66 -5.24
N ARG A 131 -7.95 12.73 -4.41
CA ARG A 131 -7.39 13.09 -3.09
C ARG A 131 -6.12 13.93 -3.20
N LYS A 132 -5.25 13.62 -4.16
CA LYS A 132 -4.07 14.43 -4.45
C LYS A 132 -4.45 15.82 -4.97
N PHE A 133 -5.45 15.89 -5.84
CA PHE A 133 -5.98 17.14 -6.38
C PHE A 133 -6.58 18.03 -5.28
N ASP A 134 -7.39 17.47 -4.38
CA ASP A 134 -8.00 18.19 -3.27
C ASP A 134 -6.93 18.73 -2.30
N ALA A 135 -5.90 17.93 -1.97
CA ALA A 135 -4.78 18.38 -1.13
C ALA A 135 -4.01 19.53 -1.77
N GLN A 136 -3.67 19.38 -3.05
CA GLN A 136 -2.99 20.41 -3.82
C GLN A 136 -3.80 21.72 -3.90
N LEU A 137 -5.13 21.67 -3.94
CA LEU A 137 -5.96 22.88 -3.92
C LEU A 137 -5.73 23.68 -2.62
N LEU A 138 -5.77 23.02 -1.46
CA LEU A 138 -5.48 23.68 -0.17
C LEU A 138 -4.05 24.23 -0.13
N GLU A 139 -3.10 23.45 -0.62
CA GLU A 139 -1.71 23.84 -0.77
C GLU A 139 -1.57 25.14 -1.61
N MET A 140 -2.25 25.20 -2.76
CA MET A 140 -2.22 26.37 -3.65
C MET A 140 -2.89 27.58 -3.02
N ALA A 141 -3.97 27.41 -2.26
CA ALA A 141 -4.60 28.52 -1.54
C ALA A 141 -3.66 29.17 -0.52
N LEU A 142 -2.91 28.35 0.22
CA LEU A 142 -1.87 28.82 1.15
C LEU A 142 -0.74 29.54 0.39
N LEU A 143 -0.20 28.92 -0.66
CA LEU A 143 0.93 29.47 -1.41
C LEU A 143 0.57 30.72 -2.23
N ALA A 144 -0.67 30.85 -2.69
CA ALA A 144 -1.20 32.04 -3.34
C ALA A 144 -1.56 33.15 -2.34
N LYS A 145 -1.46 32.89 -1.03
CA LYS A 145 -1.87 33.80 0.05
C LYS A 145 -3.36 34.18 -0.02
N LEU A 146 -4.21 33.23 -0.37
CA LEU A 146 -5.67 33.38 -0.50
C LEU A 146 -6.43 32.27 0.26
N PRO A 147 -6.13 32.01 1.55
CA PRO A 147 -6.75 30.92 2.32
C PRO A 147 -8.28 31.03 2.40
N GLU A 148 -8.82 32.25 2.43
CA GLU A 148 -10.26 32.52 2.47
C GLU A 148 -10.99 32.00 1.22
N ARG A 149 -10.31 31.93 0.07
CA ARG A 149 -10.91 31.43 -1.18
C ARG A 149 -11.18 29.92 -1.13
N ALA A 150 -10.41 29.17 -0.34
CA ALA A 150 -10.58 27.73 -0.18
C ALA A 150 -11.35 27.34 1.08
N ALA A 151 -11.79 28.29 1.91
CA ALA A 151 -12.49 28.01 3.17
C ALA A 151 -13.77 27.17 2.96
N SER A 152 -14.66 27.60 2.05
CA SER A 152 -15.90 26.86 1.75
C SER A 152 -15.63 25.47 1.16
N PHE A 153 -14.58 25.33 0.36
CA PHE A 153 -14.14 24.04 -0.16
C PHE A 153 -13.67 23.13 0.97
N LEU A 154 -12.84 23.64 1.89
CA LEU A 154 -12.39 22.89 3.06
C LEU A 154 -13.58 22.43 3.91
N ASP A 155 -14.49 23.34 4.27
CA ASP A 155 -15.64 23.02 5.13
C ASP A 155 -16.54 21.94 4.50
N ALA A 156 -16.72 21.97 3.18
CA ALA A 156 -17.49 20.95 2.46
C ALA A 156 -16.77 19.60 2.36
N ARG A 157 -15.44 19.56 2.39
CA ARG A 157 -14.63 18.35 2.15
C ARG A 157 -14.14 17.69 3.43
N LEU A 158 -13.81 18.47 4.45
CA LEU A 158 -13.15 18.01 5.67
C LEU A 158 -13.86 16.83 6.36
N PRO A 159 -15.20 16.79 6.52
CA PRO A 159 -15.86 15.65 7.16
C PRO A 159 -15.57 14.31 6.45
N ALA A 160 -15.57 14.31 5.11
CA ALA A 160 -15.33 13.10 4.33
C ALA A 160 -13.86 12.63 4.41
N TYR A 161 -12.90 13.53 4.62
CA TYR A 161 -11.49 13.17 4.83
C TYR A 161 -11.22 12.73 6.26
N ARG A 162 -11.79 13.43 7.25
CA ARG A 162 -11.64 13.11 8.68
C ARG A 162 -12.17 11.72 8.99
N ASP A 163 -13.33 11.37 8.45
CA ASP A 163 -14.03 10.12 8.74
C ASP A 163 -13.71 9.03 7.68
N SER A 164 -12.70 9.26 6.83
CA SER A 164 -12.31 8.37 5.75
C SER A 164 -11.63 7.09 6.27
N PRO A 165 -11.91 5.91 5.69
CA PRO A 165 -11.13 4.70 5.94
C PRO A 165 -9.77 4.70 5.21
N VAL A 166 -9.44 5.78 4.49
CA VAL A 166 -8.21 5.90 3.69
C VAL A 166 -7.25 6.87 4.37
N GLU A 167 -6.01 6.44 4.63
CA GLU A 167 -4.96 7.31 5.19
C GLU A 167 -4.77 8.59 4.39
N ASP A 168 -4.35 9.65 5.09
CA ASP A 168 -3.98 10.91 4.46
C ASP A 168 -2.57 10.83 3.85
N GLY A 169 -2.41 10.05 2.79
CA GLY A 169 -1.14 9.90 2.06
C GLY A 169 -0.78 11.05 1.13
N HIS A 170 -1.69 12.03 0.94
CA HIS A 170 -1.48 13.19 0.06
C HIS A 170 -1.45 14.53 0.80
N ASN A 171 -1.52 14.50 2.14
CA ASN A 171 -1.40 15.65 3.05
C ASN A 171 -2.59 16.62 3.12
N PHE A 172 -3.78 16.20 2.67
CA PHE A 172 -4.98 17.05 2.72
C PHE A 172 -5.27 17.53 4.15
N GLY A 173 -5.19 16.63 5.13
CA GLY A 173 -5.44 16.91 6.53
C GLY A 173 -4.42 17.87 7.12
N PHE A 174 -3.12 17.72 6.81
CA PHE A 174 -2.11 18.67 7.26
C PHE A 174 -2.32 20.06 6.64
N ASP A 175 -2.57 20.13 5.34
CA ASP A 175 -2.81 21.40 4.65
C ASP A 175 -4.11 22.06 5.16
N ALA A 176 -5.13 21.28 5.52
CA ALA A 176 -6.31 21.74 6.22
C ALA A 176 -6.00 22.33 7.60
N VAL A 177 -5.11 21.70 8.40
CA VAL A 177 -4.66 22.29 9.69
C VAL A 177 -3.99 23.65 9.45
N CYS A 178 -3.11 23.75 8.45
CA CYS A 178 -2.44 25.01 8.11
C CYS A 178 -3.45 26.08 7.69
N LEU A 179 -4.43 25.74 6.85
CA LEU A 179 -5.45 26.67 6.40
C LEU A 179 -6.34 27.15 7.55
N LEU A 180 -6.80 26.24 8.43
CA LEU A 180 -7.56 26.60 9.62
C LEU A 180 -6.76 27.51 10.56
N ALA A 181 -5.46 27.24 10.73
CA ALA A 181 -4.57 28.06 11.55
C ALA A 181 -4.46 29.49 11.00
N VAL A 182 -4.23 29.66 9.69
CA VAL A 182 -4.15 30.98 9.05
C VAL A 182 -5.48 31.74 9.12
N LEU A 183 -6.61 31.03 9.05
CA LEU A 183 -7.95 31.62 9.23
C LEU A 183 -8.29 31.95 10.70
N GLY A 184 -7.39 31.67 11.66
CA GLY A 184 -7.63 31.91 13.09
C GLY A 184 -8.55 30.87 13.77
N ARG A 185 -8.90 29.78 13.09
CA ARG A 185 -9.74 28.68 13.61
C ARG A 185 -8.89 27.68 14.41
N HIS A 186 -8.20 28.19 15.45
CA HIS A 186 -7.16 27.44 16.16
C HIS A 186 -7.66 26.18 16.88
N GLU A 187 -8.86 26.21 17.48
CA GLU A 187 -9.42 25.03 18.16
C GLU A 187 -9.69 23.89 17.18
N GLU A 188 -10.26 24.21 16.02
CA GLU A 188 -10.52 23.23 14.95
C GLU A 188 -9.21 22.70 14.36
N ALA A 189 -8.23 23.59 14.14
CA ALA A 189 -6.90 23.22 13.66
C ALA A 189 -6.23 22.22 14.61
N LEU A 190 -6.27 22.48 15.92
CA LEU A 190 -5.68 21.61 16.93
C LEU A 190 -6.44 20.29 17.09
N ALA A 191 -7.78 20.31 17.04
CA ALA A 191 -8.60 19.11 17.07
C ALA A 191 -8.28 18.19 15.87
N LEU A 192 -8.12 18.77 14.68
CA LEU A 192 -7.71 18.03 13.50
C LEU A 192 -6.28 17.50 13.60
N ALA A 193 -5.32 18.28 14.13
CA ALA A 193 -3.96 17.81 14.35
C ALA A 193 -3.90 16.60 15.31
N ARG A 194 -4.70 16.61 16.39
CA ARG A 194 -4.85 15.47 17.31
C ARG A 194 -5.49 14.27 16.63
N HIS A 195 -6.50 14.50 15.78
CA HIS A 195 -7.11 13.43 14.99
C HIS A 195 -6.10 12.79 14.03
N LEU A 196 -5.26 13.58 13.36
CA LEU A 196 -4.19 13.08 12.49
C LEU A 196 -3.16 12.24 13.26
N ALA A 197 -2.75 12.67 14.46
CA ALA A 197 -1.88 11.88 15.33
C ALA A 197 -2.50 10.52 15.66
N ARG A 198 -3.77 10.55 16.10
CA ARG A 198 -4.53 9.36 16.46
C ARG A 198 -4.72 8.40 15.28
N THR A 199 -4.97 8.93 14.09
CA THR A 199 -5.22 8.13 12.86
C THR A 199 -3.97 7.78 12.07
N GLY A 200 -2.77 8.05 12.62
CA GLY A 200 -1.51 7.54 12.06
C GLY A 200 -0.97 8.34 10.88
N TYR A 201 -1.21 9.64 10.82
CA TYR A 201 -0.53 10.52 9.86
C TYR A 201 1.00 10.35 9.98
N ASP A 202 1.70 10.28 8.86
CA ASP A 202 3.08 9.79 8.81
C ASP A 202 4.14 10.89 8.86
N LEU A 203 3.76 12.11 8.50
CA LEU A 203 4.61 13.28 8.56
C LEU A 203 4.30 14.14 9.79
N MET A 204 3.99 13.51 10.94
CA MET A 204 3.76 14.24 12.20
C MET A 204 4.89 15.19 12.56
N TRP A 205 6.13 14.88 12.19
CA TRP A 205 7.29 15.75 12.41
C TRP A 205 7.12 17.16 11.80
N ARG A 206 6.22 17.36 10.81
CA ARG A 206 5.91 18.68 10.24
C ARG A 206 5.24 19.64 11.23
N PHE A 207 4.67 19.13 12.32
CA PHE A 207 4.15 19.97 13.40
C PHE A 207 5.27 20.46 14.35
N ASP A 208 6.46 19.86 14.33
CA ASP A 208 7.62 20.41 15.04
C ASP A 208 8.31 21.45 14.16
N LEU A 209 8.03 22.73 14.40
CA LEU A 209 8.53 23.82 13.56
C LEU A 209 10.06 23.87 13.47
N VAL A 210 10.77 23.52 14.55
CA VAL A 210 12.23 23.49 14.57
C VAL A 210 12.74 22.35 13.69
N GLY A 211 12.11 21.18 13.79
CA GLY A 211 12.40 20.04 12.92
C GLY A 211 12.11 20.37 11.45
N ALA A 212 10.97 21.01 11.17
CA ALA A 212 10.57 21.41 9.83
C ALA A 212 11.56 22.42 9.21
N GLU A 213 12.04 23.40 9.97
CA GLU A 213 13.02 24.41 9.53
C GLU A 213 14.28 23.82 8.87
N SER A 214 14.68 22.62 9.29
CA SER A 214 15.85 21.93 8.71
C SER A 214 15.64 21.38 7.29
N MET A 215 14.38 21.32 6.81
CA MET A 215 14.01 20.71 5.54
C MET A 215 13.67 21.78 4.50
N ALA A 216 14.54 21.95 3.48
CA ALA A 216 14.41 22.98 2.45
C ALA A 216 13.01 23.08 1.82
N TRP A 217 12.41 21.93 1.46
CA TRP A 217 11.09 21.92 0.84
C TRP A 217 9.98 22.45 1.75
N THR A 218 10.09 22.35 3.09
CA THR A 218 9.07 22.91 3.99
C THR A 218 9.14 24.44 4.04
N GLN A 219 10.33 25.01 3.79
CA GLN A 219 10.57 26.45 3.71
C GLN A 219 10.01 27.00 2.40
N ASP A 220 10.22 26.29 1.29
CA ASP A 220 9.60 26.62 0.00
C ASP A 220 8.06 26.63 0.12
N MET A 221 7.53 25.72 0.93
CA MET A 221 6.11 25.60 1.24
C MET A 221 5.61 26.61 2.30
N ARG A 222 6.52 27.34 2.96
CA ARG A 222 6.24 28.33 4.02
C ARG A 222 5.42 27.77 5.19
N GLN A 223 5.55 26.47 5.48
CA GLN A 223 4.72 25.77 6.47
C GLN A 223 4.81 26.38 7.87
N ASN A 224 6.00 26.77 8.30
CA ASN A 224 6.23 27.38 9.61
C ASN A 224 5.49 28.72 9.74
N GLU A 225 5.39 29.49 8.66
CA GLU A 225 4.64 30.75 8.66
C GLU A 225 3.14 30.49 8.87
N TRP A 226 2.60 29.43 8.27
CA TRP A 226 1.17 29.08 8.37
C TRP A 226 0.78 28.55 9.75
N LEU A 227 1.67 27.78 10.38
CA LEU A 227 1.44 27.23 11.71
C LEU A 227 1.83 28.20 12.84
N GLY A 228 2.54 29.29 12.56
CA GLY A 228 3.13 30.17 13.57
C GLY A 228 2.15 30.70 14.62
N ALA A 229 0.96 31.14 14.19
CA ALA A 229 -0.08 31.63 15.11
C ALA A 229 -0.63 30.54 16.02
N LEU A 230 -0.84 29.33 15.48
CA LEU A 230 -1.26 28.16 16.25
C LEU A 230 -0.15 27.71 17.22
N ALA A 231 1.10 27.72 16.77
CA ALA A 231 2.27 27.31 17.55
C ALA A 231 2.55 28.22 18.75
N ALA A 232 2.11 29.48 18.71
CA ALA A 232 2.18 30.40 19.84
C ALA A 232 1.18 30.07 20.98
N THR A 233 0.26 29.12 20.77
CA THR A 233 -0.74 28.75 21.79
C THR A 233 -0.19 27.72 22.79
N PRO A 234 -0.56 27.80 24.09
CA PRO A 234 -0.17 26.77 25.07
C PRO A 234 -0.68 25.37 24.74
N ALA A 235 -1.84 25.29 24.08
CA ALA A 235 -2.46 24.02 23.71
C ALA A 235 -1.68 23.28 22.61
N TYR A 236 -0.99 24.01 21.72
CA TYR A 236 -0.10 23.43 20.72
C TYR A 236 1.15 22.82 21.35
N GLU A 237 1.79 23.52 22.29
CA GLU A 237 2.96 22.95 23.00
C GLU A 237 2.59 21.70 23.80
N ALA A 238 1.39 21.66 24.39
CA ALA A 238 0.88 20.45 25.03
C ALA A 238 0.74 19.29 24.02
N PHE A 239 0.16 19.55 22.85
CA PHE A 239 0.06 18.56 21.76
C PHE A 239 1.44 18.06 21.31
N LEU A 240 2.42 18.94 21.10
CA LEU A 240 3.77 18.51 20.70
C LEU A 240 4.42 17.60 21.76
N ARG A 241 4.26 17.93 23.04
CA ARG A 241 4.79 17.12 24.14
C ARG A 241 4.12 15.74 24.23
N GLU A 242 2.81 15.70 24.03
CA GLU A 242 2.01 14.47 24.11
C GLU A 242 2.27 13.54 22.91
N GLU A 243 2.32 14.09 21.70
CA GLU A 243 2.26 13.28 20.47
C GLU A 243 3.63 13.12 19.78
N LEU A 244 4.51 14.12 19.83
CA LEU A 244 5.75 14.16 19.05
C LEU A 244 7.02 13.99 19.90
N LYS A 245 7.12 14.67 21.04
CA LYS A 245 8.30 14.68 21.91
C LYS A 245 8.34 13.45 22.84
N VAL A 246 7.91 12.30 22.35
CA VAL A 246 7.95 11.03 23.07
C VAL A 246 9.29 10.32 22.84
N PRO A 247 9.81 9.60 23.86
CA PRO A 247 11.06 8.85 23.72
C PRO A 247 10.99 7.84 22.56
N LYS A 248 12.05 7.77 21.75
CA LYS A 248 12.16 6.79 20.67
C LYS A 248 12.45 5.40 21.22
N LEU A 249 11.95 4.37 20.53
CA LEU A 249 12.20 2.98 20.88
C LEU A 249 13.70 2.62 20.77
N ALA A 250 14.24 1.97 21.80
CA ALA A 250 15.59 1.42 21.80
C ALA A 250 15.56 0.00 21.24
N LEU A 251 15.89 -0.17 19.95
CA LEU A 251 15.72 -1.44 19.24
C LEU A 251 16.64 -2.57 19.75
N ASP A 252 17.69 -2.25 20.49
CA ASP A 252 18.60 -3.21 21.12
C ASP A 252 18.28 -3.53 22.58
N ASP A 253 17.21 -2.92 23.13
CA ASP A 253 16.75 -3.12 24.50
C ASP A 253 15.48 -4.00 24.56
N PRO A 254 15.54 -5.20 25.16
CA PRO A 254 14.37 -6.07 25.34
C PRO A 254 13.27 -5.49 26.25
N ALA A 255 13.55 -4.42 27.01
CA ALA A 255 12.54 -3.69 27.78
C ALA A 255 11.80 -2.63 26.94
N SER A 256 12.29 -2.29 25.75
CA SER A 256 11.69 -1.28 24.88
C SER A 256 10.96 -1.89 23.68
N VAL A 257 11.36 -3.06 23.19
CA VAL A 257 10.75 -3.69 22.00
C VAL A 257 10.54 -5.19 22.18
N PRO A 258 9.45 -5.76 21.64
CA PRO A 258 9.22 -7.19 21.72
C PRO A 258 9.89 -7.93 20.56
N LEU A 259 10.09 -9.23 20.75
CA LEU A 259 10.50 -10.13 19.67
C LEU A 259 9.39 -10.23 18.61
N ALA A 260 9.78 -10.33 17.35
CA ALA A 260 8.92 -10.65 16.21
C ALA A 260 9.11 -12.10 15.75
N SER A 261 10.34 -12.59 15.84
CA SER A 261 10.68 -14.00 15.63
C SER A 261 11.95 -14.36 16.37
N VAL A 262 12.05 -15.63 16.76
CA VAL A 262 13.21 -16.19 17.46
C VAL A 262 13.41 -17.64 17.04
N ARG A 263 14.65 -18.00 16.69
CA ARG A 263 14.99 -19.37 16.29
C ARG A 263 16.39 -19.75 16.74
N ASP A 264 16.50 -20.97 17.22
CA ASP A 264 17.79 -21.59 17.50
C ASP A 264 18.44 -22.09 16.20
N GLY A 265 19.77 -22.13 16.19
CA GLY A 265 20.53 -22.71 15.09
C GLY A 265 22.03 -22.63 15.32
N GLU A 266 22.78 -22.77 14.25
CA GLU A 266 24.24 -22.66 14.23
C GLU A 266 24.68 -21.54 13.29
N LEU A 267 25.82 -20.92 13.60
CA LEU A 267 26.40 -19.92 12.71
C LEU A 267 26.93 -20.59 11.44
N GLY A 268 26.14 -20.53 10.36
CA GLY A 268 26.55 -21.05 9.06
C GLY A 268 27.67 -20.24 8.37
N GLY A 269 28.22 -20.80 7.30
CA GLY A 269 29.26 -20.16 6.48
C GLY A 269 30.69 -20.34 7.04
N LYS A 270 31.65 -19.58 6.48
CA LYS A 270 33.08 -19.67 6.84
C LYS A 270 33.60 -18.50 7.68
N LYS A 271 32.80 -17.44 7.86
CA LYS A 271 33.22 -16.18 8.49
C LYS A 271 32.67 -16.07 9.91
N LYS A 272 33.46 -15.50 10.82
CA LYS A 272 33.01 -15.11 12.17
C LYS A 272 31.94 -14.01 12.05
N ALA A 273 30.98 -14.00 12.96
CA ALA A 273 29.97 -12.95 13.07
C ALA A 273 30.08 -12.22 14.41
N ARG A 274 29.73 -10.93 14.47
CA ARG A 274 29.68 -10.20 15.74
C ARG A 274 28.35 -10.49 16.43
N CYS A 275 28.39 -10.97 17.67
CA CYS A 275 27.20 -11.18 18.48
C CYS A 275 26.48 -9.85 18.74
N PHE A 276 25.20 -9.78 18.44
CA PHE A 276 24.39 -8.59 18.68
C PHE A 276 24.37 -8.19 20.15
N VAL A 277 24.17 -9.15 21.05
CA VAL A 277 24.04 -8.90 22.51
C VAL A 277 25.39 -8.62 23.18
N SER A 278 26.35 -9.55 23.11
CA SER A 278 27.63 -9.43 23.83
C SER A 278 28.69 -8.61 23.08
N ARG A 279 28.45 -8.27 21.81
CA ARG A 279 29.40 -7.63 20.89
C ARG A 279 30.70 -8.43 20.62
N LYS A 280 30.84 -9.66 21.16
CA LYS A 280 31.97 -10.59 20.93
C LYS A 280 31.83 -11.34 19.60
N LEU A 281 32.93 -11.84 19.05
CA LEU A 281 32.91 -12.65 17.82
C LEU A 281 32.43 -14.09 18.11
N ILE A 282 31.53 -14.56 17.27
CA ILE A 282 30.99 -15.92 17.23
C ILE A 282 31.73 -16.69 16.13
N GLN A 283 32.19 -17.91 16.44
CA GLN A 283 32.87 -18.78 15.48
C GLN A 283 31.85 -19.49 14.57
N PRO A 284 32.20 -19.77 13.30
CA PRO A 284 31.41 -20.67 12.46
C PRO A 284 31.11 -22.01 13.16
N GLY A 285 29.90 -22.54 12.99
CA GLY A 285 29.43 -23.76 13.66
C GLY A 285 29.02 -23.60 15.13
N ALA A 286 29.24 -22.42 15.75
CA ALA A 286 28.82 -22.21 17.13
C ALA A 286 27.29 -22.07 17.25
N PRO A 287 26.68 -22.50 18.38
CA PRO A 287 25.26 -22.31 18.64
C PRO A 287 24.89 -20.82 18.74
N VAL A 288 23.84 -20.45 18.00
CA VAL A 288 23.31 -19.08 17.94
C VAL A 288 21.81 -19.06 18.09
N VAL A 289 21.31 -17.88 18.49
CA VAL A 289 19.91 -17.49 18.40
C VAL A 289 19.83 -16.41 17.34
N LYS A 290 18.96 -16.62 16.35
CA LYS A 290 18.60 -15.61 15.36
C LYS A 290 17.24 -15.05 15.71
N PHE A 291 17.11 -13.73 15.72
CA PHE A 291 15.87 -13.10 16.13
C PHE A 291 15.63 -11.77 15.43
N ARG A 292 14.37 -11.34 15.43
CA ARG A 292 13.92 -10.03 14.95
C ARG A 292 13.09 -9.36 16.03
N VAL A 293 12.97 -8.05 15.95
CA VAL A 293 12.16 -7.24 16.87
C VAL A 293 11.04 -6.53 16.11
N VAL A 294 9.95 -6.22 16.80
CA VAL A 294 8.89 -5.35 16.30
C VAL A 294 9.31 -3.89 16.53
N ALA A 295 9.27 -3.06 15.49
CA ALA A 295 9.74 -1.67 15.52
C ALA A 295 8.60 -0.68 15.20
N GLY A 296 7.55 -0.67 16.02
CA GLY A 296 6.31 0.09 15.76
C GLY A 296 5.21 -0.83 15.21
N SER A 297 4.59 -0.49 14.08
CA SER A 297 3.58 -1.28 13.35
C SER A 297 4.14 -2.45 12.53
N ARG A 298 5.45 -2.49 12.23
CA ARG A 298 6.10 -3.57 11.44
C ARG A 298 7.35 -4.12 12.12
N CYS A 299 7.82 -5.27 11.64
CA CYS A 299 9.11 -5.83 12.05
C CYS A 299 10.30 -5.02 11.52
N GLY A 300 11.42 -5.06 12.24
CA GLY A 300 12.71 -4.59 11.70
C GLY A 300 13.23 -5.47 10.56
N ASP A 301 13.84 -4.83 9.55
CA ASP A 301 14.34 -5.50 8.34
C ASP A 301 15.54 -6.42 8.59
N ASN A 302 16.27 -6.22 9.69
CA ASN A 302 17.45 -7.00 10.03
C ASN A 302 17.13 -8.18 10.93
N GLU A 303 17.62 -9.37 10.55
CA GLU A 303 17.70 -10.51 11.46
C GLU A 303 18.99 -10.41 12.27
N GLU A 304 18.85 -10.29 13.58
CA GLU A 304 19.97 -10.21 14.50
C GLU A 304 20.47 -11.61 14.87
N THR A 305 21.77 -11.72 15.14
CA THR A 305 22.42 -12.98 15.52
C THR A 305 23.15 -12.82 16.84
N ALA A 306 22.85 -13.66 17.82
CA ALA A 306 23.52 -13.70 19.11
C ALA A 306 24.03 -15.12 19.43
N SER A 307 25.15 -15.22 20.15
CA SER A 307 25.56 -16.52 20.71
C SER A 307 24.53 -16.98 21.72
N ARG A 308 24.17 -18.26 21.72
CA ARG A 308 23.13 -18.81 22.60
C ARG A 308 23.32 -18.42 24.07
N ALA A 309 24.52 -18.64 24.61
CA ALA A 309 24.83 -18.30 26.00
C ALA A 309 24.63 -16.81 26.34
N ALA A 310 25.02 -15.89 25.46
CA ALA A 310 24.84 -14.46 25.69
C ALA A 310 23.37 -14.03 25.57
N PHE A 311 22.61 -14.64 24.66
CA PHE A 311 21.19 -14.37 24.50
C PHE A 311 20.43 -14.79 25.76
N ASP A 312 20.61 -16.03 26.20
CA ASP A 312 19.93 -16.61 27.37
C ASP A 312 20.26 -15.85 28.67
N ALA A 313 21.50 -15.38 28.82
CA ALA A 313 21.93 -14.60 29.98
C ALA A 313 21.44 -13.14 29.98
N SER A 314 20.89 -12.65 28.87
CA SER A 314 20.44 -11.26 28.72
C SER A 314 18.94 -11.09 28.98
N GLY A 315 18.44 -9.85 28.94
CA GLY A 315 17.00 -9.60 28.97
C GLY A 315 16.22 -10.29 27.84
N TRP A 316 16.87 -10.53 26.68
CA TRP A 316 16.26 -11.23 25.55
C TRP A 316 15.86 -12.67 25.87
N GLY A 317 16.60 -13.35 26.75
CA GLY A 317 16.25 -14.69 27.23
C GLY A 317 14.90 -14.70 27.97
N ARG A 318 14.64 -13.68 28.80
CA ARG A 318 13.32 -13.52 29.47
C ARG A 318 12.23 -13.13 28.47
N SER A 319 12.53 -12.22 27.54
CA SER A 319 11.56 -11.83 26.51
C SER A 319 11.18 -13.00 25.60
N ARG A 320 12.10 -13.94 25.33
CA ARG A 320 11.80 -15.19 24.61
C ARG A 320 10.75 -16.03 25.33
N VAL A 321 10.86 -16.21 26.64
CA VAL A 321 9.86 -16.98 27.42
C VAL A 321 8.47 -16.34 27.31
N ALA A 322 8.37 -15.02 27.47
CA ALA A 322 7.09 -14.32 27.32
C ALA A 322 6.55 -14.40 25.88
N PHE A 323 7.43 -14.30 24.89
CA PHE A 323 7.07 -14.40 23.47
C PHE A 323 6.58 -15.80 23.09
N GLU A 324 7.27 -16.87 23.48
CA GLU A 324 6.88 -18.25 23.19
C GLU A 324 5.63 -18.68 23.97
N ALA A 325 5.34 -18.05 25.11
CA ALA A 325 4.15 -18.30 25.92
C ALA A 325 2.96 -17.40 25.59
N ASP A 326 3.05 -16.55 24.55
CA ASP A 326 2.01 -15.57 24.17
C ASP A 326 1.60 -14.64 25.32
N ARG A 327 2.59 -14.15 26.08
CA ARG A 327 2.39 -13.26 27.25
C ARG A 327 3.26 -12.00 27.14
N VAL A 328 3.46 -11.51 25.93
CA VAL A 328 4.16 -10.24 25.73
C VAL A 328 3.32 -9.11 26.35
N LEU A 329 3.98 -8.14 27.00
CA LEU A 329 3.28 -7.01 27.60
C LEU A 329 2.59 -6.16 26.52
N PRO A 330 1.30 -5.77 26.70
CA PRO A 330 0.59 -4.92 25.75
C PRO A 330 1.34 -3.63 25.37
N ALA A 331 1.96 -2.96 26.34
CA ALA A 331 2.73 -1.73 26.12
C ALA A 331 3.93 -1.89 25.16
N LEU A 332 4.48 -3.11 25.02
CA LEU A 332 5.54 -3.39 24.05
C LEU A 332 4.99 -3.68 22.65
N MET A 333 3.80 -4.28 22.57
CA MET A 333 3.13 -4.59 21.31
C MET A 333 2.34 -3.42 20.74
N PHE A 334 1.97 -2.44 21.56
CA PHE A 334 1.30 -1.21 21.15
C PHE A 334 2.06 -0.01 21.73
N PRO A 335 3.29 0.27 21.25
CA PRO A 335 4.04 1.43 21.71
C PRO A 335 3.37 2.72 21.24
N HIS A 336 3.68 3.83 21.92
CA HIS A 336 3.21 5.15 21.50
C HIS A 336 3.58 5.40 20.02
N PRO A 337 2.65 5.87 19.16
CA PRO A 337 2.91 6.04 17.73
C PRO A 337 4.12 6.94 17.42
N GLY A 338 4.30 8.03 18.18
CA GLY A 338 5.46 8.91 18.06
C GLY A 338 6.82 8.27 18.41
N ALA A 339 6.85 7.11 19.08
CA ALA A 339 8.09 6.42 19.49
C ALA A 339 8.73 5.60 18.36
N GLY A 340 7.93 5.15 17.39
CA GLY A 340 8.35 4.32 16.26
C GLY A 340 8.63 5.09 14.97
N ARG A 341 9.07 4.38 13.93
CA ARG A 341 9.20 4.91 12.55
C ARG A 341 8.20 4.31 11.55
N SER A 342 7.57 3.19 11.89
CA SER A 342 6.60 2.51 11.02
C SER A 342 5.15 2.87 11.39
N LYS A 343 4.26 2.95 10.41
CA LYS A 343 2.86 3.36 10.56
C LYS A 343 1.84 2.27 10.19
N TRP A 344 0.59 2.49 10.61
CA TRP A 344 -0.58 1.77 10.11
C TRP A 344 -1.23 2.63 9.01
N HIS A 345 -1.49 2.04 7.85
CA HIS A 345 -2.16 2.61 6.69
C HIS A 345 -3.68 2.68 6.86
N SER A 346 -4.27 1.83 7.70
CA SER A 346 -5.68 1.89 8.07
C SER A 346 -5.88 2.91 9.20
N PRO A 347 -6.56 4.04 8.97
CA PRO A 347 -6.81 5.06 10.01
C PRO A 347 -7.50 4.49 11.25
N SER A 348 -8.42 3.54 11.05
CA SER A 348 -9.17 2.91 12.12
C SER A 348 -8.32 1.96 12.97
N MET A 349 -7.38 1.22 12.36
CA MET A 349 -6.42 0.40 13.10
C MET A 349 -5.34 1.25 13.77
N ALA A 350 -4.89 2.33 13.11
CA ALA A 350 -3.99 3.31 13.70
C ALA A 350 -4.61 3.90 14.98
N ALA A 351 -5.86 4.34 14.91
CA ALA A 351 -6.60 4.86 16.05
C ALA A 351 -6.76 3.83 17.16
N PHE A 352 -7.06 2.57 16.83
CA PHE A 352 -7.10 1.50 17.82
C PHE A 352 -5.75 1.31 18.52
N CYS A 353 -4.65 1.29 17.77
CA CYS A 353 -3.31 1.12 18.33
C CYS A 353 -2.84 2.33 19.14
N HIS A 354 -3.22 3.55 18.74
CA HIS A 354 -2.99 4.78 19.49
C HIS A 354 -3.74 4.73 20.84
N ASP A 355 -5.04 4.42 20.80
CA ASP A 355 -5.88 4.29 22.00
C ASP A 355 -5.32 3.21 22.95
N ALA A 356 -4.87 2.06 22.39
CA ALA A 356 -4.25 0.97 23.14
C ALA A 356 -2.89 1.35 23.77
N ALA A 357 -2.11 2.20 23.12
CA ALA A 357 -0.84 2.68 23.66
C ALA A 357 -1.04 3.60 24.86
N LEU A 358 -2.10 4.42 24.84
CA LEU A 358 -2.42 5.35 25.93
C LEU A 358 -3.17 4.69 27.09
N ASN A 359 -3.97 3.65 26.82
CA ASN A 359 -4.69 2.90 27.84
C ASN A 359 -4.63 1.38 27.57
N PRO A 360 -3.50 0.72 27.87
CA PRO A 360 -3.32 -0.70 27.57
C PRO A 360 -4.32 -1.62 28.30
N ASP A 361 -4.76 -1.24 29.50
CA ASP A 361 -5.73 -2.01 30.29
C ASP A 361 -7.16 -1.91 29.74
N GLY A 362 -7.43 -0.92 28.89
CA GLY A 362 -8.73 -0.65 28.25
C GLY A 362 -8.90 -1.26 26.86
N LEU A 363 -8.07 -2.23 26.46
CA LEU A 363 -8.12 -2.87 25.14
C LEU A 363 -9.51 -3.48 24.84
N ASP A 364 -10.23 -2.89 23.89
CA ASP A 364 -11.55 -3.37 23.45
C ASP A 364 -11.41 -4.46 22.37
N ILE A 365 -11.55 -5.72 22.79
CA ILE A 365 -11.42 -6.89 21.90
C ILE A 365 -12.57 -7.00 20.90
N THR A 366 -13.77 -6.54 21.26
CA THR A 366 -14.91 -6.52 20.34
C THR A 366 -14.70 -5.50 19.23
N ARG A 367 -14.09 -4.35 19.52
CA ARG A 367 -13.64 -3.39 18.51
C ARG A 367 -12.53 -3.98 17.65
N ALA A 368 -11.54 -4.64 18.23
CA ALA A 368 -10.46 -5.27 17.47
C ALA A 368 -10.97 -6.34 16.48
N ALA A 369 -11.88 -7.22 16.93
CA ALA A 369 -12.51 -8.24 16.09
C ALA A 369 -13.22 -7.61 14.88
N ARG A 370 -14.03 -6.57 15.11
CA ARG A 370 -14.72 -5.84 14.04
C ARG A 370 -13.74 -5.16 13.09
N LEU A 371 -12.68 -4.53 13.59
CA LEU A 371 -11.67 -3.89 12.75
C LEU A 371 -10.99 -4.89 11.81
N ILE A 372 -10.57 -6.04 12.33
CA ILE A 372 -9.97 -7.11 11.51
C ILE A 372 -10.98 -7.61 10.48
N ALA A 373 -12.22 -7.89 10.90
CA ALA A 373 -13.25 -8.47 10.04
C ALA A 373 -13.79 -7.49 8.98
N GLN A 374 -13.79 -6.19 9.23
CA GLN A 374 -14.26 -5.16 8.30
C GLN A 374 -13.15 -4.59 7.43
N HIS A 375 -11.88 -4.89 7.74
CA HIS A 375 -10.76 -4.43 6.93
C HIS A 375 -10.88 -4.97 5.50
N ALA A 376 -10.95 -4.04 4.56
CA ALA A 376 -11.12 -4.28 3.13
C ALA A 376 -10.57 -3.06 2.37
N PRO A 377 -9.23 -2.90 2.29
CA PRO A 377 -8.65 -1.90 1.41
C PRO A 377 -9.08 -2.17 -0.05
N PRO A 378 -9.13 -1.13 -0.90
CA PRO A 378 -9.40 -1.31 -2.31
C PRO A 378 -8.43 -2.31 -2.97
N PRO A 379 -8.82 -2.95 -4.08
CA PRO A 379 -7.98 -3.94 -4.75
C PRO A 379 -6.59 -3.39 -5.10
N VAL A 380 -5.56 -4.23 -4.92
CA VAL A 380 -4.19 -3.91 -5.29
C VAL A 380 -4.13 -3.62 -6.80
N ARG A 381 -3.53 -2.47 -7.14
CA ARG A 381 -3.39 -2.03 -8.54
C ARG A 381 -2.55 -3.01 -9.35
N HIS A 382 -2.94 -3.18 -10.60
CA HIS A 382 -2.22 -3.97 -11.58
C HIS A 382 -2.59 -3.54 -13.01
N GLU A 383 -1.75 -3.97 -13.95
CA GLU A 383 -2.01 -3.84 -15.37
C GLU A 383 -2.22 -5.23 -16.00
N TRP A 384 -2.96 -5.27 -17.11
CA TRP A 384 -3.12 -6.45 -17.94
C TRP A 384 -2.09 -6.47 -19.07
N VAL A 385 -1.47 -7.62 -19.28
CA VAL A 385 -0.58 -7.88 -20.41
C VAL A 385 -1.32 -8.73 -21.43
N LYS A 386 -1.48 -8.19 -22.65
CA LYS A 386 -2.17 -8.84 -23.78
C LYS A 386 -1.23 -9.36 -24.87
N GLY A 387 0.09 -9.22 -24.69
CA GLY A 387 1.11 -9.68 -25.63
C GLY A 387 2.53 -9.35 -25.17
N PRO A 388 3.55 -9.64 -25.98
CA PRO A 388 4.95 -9.47 -25.58
C PRO A 388 5.43 -8.02 -25.56
N ALA A 389 4.75 -7.09 -26.25
CA ALA A 389 5.21 -5.71 -26.38
C ALA A 389 4.69 -4.80 -25.24
N ALA A 390 5.48 -3.79 -24.86
CA ALA A 390 5.10 -2.82 -23.83
C ALA A 390 3.80 -2.05 -24.13
N GLY A 391 3.50 -1.80 -25.40
CA GLY A 391 2.25 -1.16 -25.84
C GLY A 391 1.00 -2.05 -25.75
N GLN A 392 1.15 -3.32 -25.35
CA GLN A 392 0.04 -4.26 -25.13
C GLN A 392 -0.31 -4.40 -23.64
N ARG A 393 0.13 -3.43 -22.84
CA ARG A 393 -0.26 -3.26 -21.44
C ARG A 393 -1.51 -2.39 -21.37
N VAL A 394 -2.49 -2.82 -20.60
CA VAL A 394 -3.76 -2.10 -20.43
C VAL A 394 -4.02 -1.92 -18.95
N ALA A 395 -4.24 -0.66 -18.53
CA ALA A 395 -4.65 -0.36 -17.17
C ALA A 395 -6.01 -1.00 -16.87
N THR A 396 -6.17 -1.53 -15.67
CA THR A 396 -7.37 -2.26 -15.22
C THR A 396 -8.51 -1.30 -14.92
N ALA A 397 -8.29 -0.37 -13.98
CA ALA A 397 -9.24 0.64 -13.54
C ALA A 397 -8.51 1.90 -13.06
N ARG A 398 -9.26 2.96 -12.76
CA ARG A 398 -8.69 4.15 -12.12
C ARG A 398 -8.18 3.76 -10.71
N PRO A 399 -6.98 4.20 -10.32
CA PRO A 399 -6.39 3.85 -9.05
C PRO A 399 -7.20 4.37 -7.85
N PHE A 400 -7.67 3.47 -6.99
CA PHE A 400 -8.30 3.83 -5.72
C PHE A 400 -7.25 4.35 -4.73
N ALA A 401 -7.62 5.32 -3.90
CA ALA A 401 -6.81 5.75 -2.77
C ALA A 401 -6.88 4.69 -1.65
N GLY A 402 -5.75 4.40 -1.00
CA GLY A 402 -5.73 3.47 0.13
C GLY A 402 -5.63 2.00 -0.24
N ASP A 403 -5.21 1.68 -1.45
CA ASP A 403 -4.91 0.32 -1.94
C ASP A 403 -3.64 -0.31 -1.31
N GLY A 404 -3.26 0.17 -0.13
CA GLY A 404 -2.20 -0.37 0.73
C GLY A 404 -2.78 -0.89 2.05
N GLY A 405 -1.92 -1.41 2.92
CA GLY A 405 -2.35 -1.83 4.26
C GLY A 405 -3.11 -3.16 4.34
N HIS A 406 -3.15 -3.96 3.28
CA HIS A 406 -3.80 -5.29 3.28
C HIS A 406 -3.30 -6.20 4.43
N GLY A 407 -2.02 -6.08 4.80
CA GLY A 407 -1.41 -6.83 5.90
C GLY A 407 -1.84 -6.54 7.32
N GLU A 408 -2.51 -5.42 7.52
CA GLU A 408 -2.63 -4.85 8.87
C GLU A 408 -3.55 -5.66 9.75
N ALA A 409 -4.58 -6.27 9.18
CA ALA A 409 -5.43 -7.22 9.87
C ALA A 409 -4.63 -8.43 10.40
N ALA A 410 -3.70 -8.97 9.61
CA ALA A 410 -2.83 -10.08 10.02
C ALA A 410 -1.86 -9.66 11.13
N ASN A 411 -1.28 -8.45 11.02
CA ASN A 411 -0.38 -7.92 12.04
C ASN A 411 -1.12 -7.64 13.36
N LEU A 412 -2.33 -7.09 13.30
CA LEU A 412 -3.15 -6.82 14.48
C LEU A 412 -3.59 -8.13 15.14
N LEU A 413 -4.08 -9.10 14.36
CA LEU A 413 -4.41 -10.45 14.84
C LEU A 413 -3.21 -11.06 15.57
N TRP A 414 -2.03 -11.05 14.94
CA TRP A 414 -0.80 -11.58 15.53
C TRP A 414 -0.45 -10.91 16.85
N ARG A 415 -0.47 -9.57 16.91
CA ARG A 415 -0.17 -8.83 18.15
C ARG A 415 -1.09 -9.24 19.28
N LEU A 416 -2.40 -9.32 19.02
CA LEU A 416 -3.40 -9.70 20.00
C LEU A 416 -3.21 -11.15 20.49
N VAL A 417 -2.82 -12.07 19.60
CA VAL A 417 -2.42 -13.43 20.01
C VAL A 417 -1.19 -13.37 20.92
N LYS A 418 -0.11 -12.68 20.54
CA LYS A 418 1.16 -12.66 21.30
C LYS A 418 1.05 -12.00 22.68
N ILE A 419 0.03 -11.19 22.94
CA ILE A 419 -0.26 -10.63 24.28
C ILE A 419 -1.26 -11.46 25.10
N GLY A 420 -1.68 -12.63 24.59
CA GLY A 420 -2.51 -13.58 25.31
C GLY A 420 -4.02 -13.38 25.14
N LEU A 421 -4.43 -12.53 24.19
CA LEU A 421 -5.86 -12.24 23.93
C LEU A 421 -6.44 -13.04 22.76
N GLY A 422 -5.69 -14.02 22.24
CA GLY A 422 -6.10 -14.81 21.07
C GLY A 422 -7.44 -15.53 21.24
N GLU A 423 -7.68 -16.17 22.39
CA GLU A 423 -8.95 -16.88 22.64
C GLU A 423 -10.15 -15.92 22.69
N ALA A 424 -10.01 -14.82 23.44
CA ALA A 424 -11.04 -13.79 23.54
C ALA A 424 -11.35 -13.15 22.18
N LEU A 425 -10.32 -12.88 21.38
CA LEU A 425 -10.46 -12.34 20.03
C LEU A 425 -11.22 -13.31 19.13
N LEU A 426 -10.83 -14.58 19.08
CA LEU A 426 -11.46 -15.56 18.21
C LEU A 426 -12.92 -15.83 18.64
N ALA A 427 -13.21 -15.81 19.95
CA ALA A 427 -14.59 -15.88 20.45
C ALA A 427 -15.42 -14.66 20.01
N ALA A 428 -14.86 -13.45 20.08
CA ALA A 428 -15.53 -12.24 19.60
C ALA A 428 -15.75 -12.27 18.08
N VAL A 429 -14.81 -12.82 17.31
CA VAL A 429 -14.94 -13.03 15.86
C VAL A 429 -16.05 -14.02 15.55
N SER A 430 -16.16 -15.14 16.27
CA SER A 430 -17.25 -16.12 16.09
C SER A 430 -18.64 -15.54 16.34
N ALA A 431 -18.76 -14.43 17.07
CA ALA A 431 -20.02 -13.75 17.32
C ALA A 431 -20.41 -12.72 16.22
N LEU A 432 -19.52 -12.48 15.24
CA LEU A 432 -19.80 -11.61 14.09
C LEU A 432 -20.69 -12.32 13.05
N PRO A 433 -21.27 -11.58 12.07
CA PRO A 433 -21.94 -12.19 10.93
C PRO A 433 -21.04 -13.23 10.24
N GLU A 434 -21.65 -14.32 9.74
CA GLU A 434 -20.92 -15.50 9.25
C GLU A 434 -19.84 -15.14 8.22
N GLU A 435 -20.17 -14.34 7.20
CA GLU A 435 -19.20 -13.91 6.17
C GLU A 435 -17.98 -13.16 6.74
N GLN A 436 -18.21 -12.34 7.78
CA GLN A 436 -17.15 -11.61 8.47
C GLN A 436 -16.28 -12.56 9.29
N ALA A 437 -16.89 -13.51 10.00
CA ALA A 437 -16.18 -14.53 10.76
C ALA A 437 -15.37 -15.44 9.84
N ASP A 438 -15.98 -15.93 8.76
CA ASP A 438 -15.35 -16.80 7.76
C ASP A 438 -14.09 -16.16 7.17
N LYS A 439 -14.15 -14.86 6.81
CA LYS A 439 -12.96 -14.13 6.34
C LYS A 439 -11.82 -14.15 7.36
N VAL A 440 -12.11 -13.89 8.63
CA VAL A 440 -11.09 -13.85 9.69
C VAL A 440 -10.56 -15.24 10.02
N PHE A 441 -11.42 -16.26 10.09
CA PHE A 441 -10.99 -17.63 10.34
C PHE A 441 -10.19 -18.21 9.17
N ALA A 442 -10.47 -17.80 7.93
CA ALA A 442 -9.63 -18.15 6.79
C ALA A 442 -8.22 -17.54 6.93
N LEU A 443 -8.09 -16.27 7.34
CA LEU A 443 -6.79 -15.68 7.72
C LEU A 443 -6.13 -16.45 8.89
N ALA A 444 -6.88 -16.75 9.95
CA ALA A 444 -6.36 -17.46 11.12
C ALA A 444 -5.83 -18.86 10.76
N SER A 445 -6.41 -19.53 9.77
CA SER A 445 -5.93 -20.83 9.26
C SER A 445 -4.53 -20.75 8.65
N THR A 446 -4.13 -19.59 8.12
CA THR A 446 -2.81 -19.41 7.48
C THR A 446 -1.71 -19.14 8.50
N MET A 447 -2.05 -18.52 9.62
CA MET A 447 -1.11 -18.28 10.73
C MET A 447 -0.62 -19.61 11.30
N ARG A 448 0.71 -19.85 11.35
CA ARG A 448 1.31 -21.07 11.94
C ARG A 448 1.28 -21.04 13.47
N HIS A 449 0.09 -20.81 14.03
CA HIS A 449 -0.17 -20.78 15.46
C HIS A 449 -1.20 -21.86 15.82
N PRO A 450 -0.91 -22.76 16.78
CA PRO A 450 -1.81 -23.87 17.12
C PRO A 450 -3.24 -23.42 17.48
N LEU A 451 -3.36 -22.36 18.28
CA LEU A 451 -4.65 -21.79 18.65
C LEU A 451 -5.46 -21.34 17.43
N ALA A 452 -4.83 -20.59 16.51
CA ALA A 452 -5.49 -20.01 15.35
C ALA A 452 -5.97 -21.08 14.37
N ARG A 453 -5.10 -22.06 14.05
CA ARG A 453 -5.45 -23.17 13.15
C ARG A 453 -6.51 -24.08 13.73
N LYS A 454 -6.44 -24.40 15.02
CA LYS A 454 -7.45 -25.22 15.69
C LYS A 454 -8.82 -24.52 15.70
N ALA A 455 -8.84 -23.22 15.98
CA ALA A 455 -10.07 -22.45 15.98
C ALA A 455 -10.68 -22.37 14.56
N ALA A 456 -9.86 -22.12 13.53
CA ALA A 456 -10.32 -22.14 12.15
C ALA A 456 -10.86 -23.51 11.71
N ALA A 457 -10.16 -24.60 12.04
CA ALA A 457 -10.62 -25.97 11.77
C ALA A 457 -11.97 -26.27 12.44
N THR A 458 -12.16 -25.77 13.67
CA THR A 458 -13.43 -25.91 14.39
C THR A 458 -14.54 -25.08 13.74
N HIS A 459 -14.25 -23.82 13.40
CA HIS A 459 -15.20 -22.88 12.78
C HIS A 459 -15.75 -23.38 11.45
N PHE A 460 -14.88 -23.93 10.59
CA PHE A 460 -15.28 -24.48 9.29
C PHE A 460 -15.72 -25.95 9.35
N ALA A 461 -15.72 -26.58 10.52
CA ALA A 461 -15.94 -28.03 10.68
C ALA A 461 -15.02 -28.88 9.77
N ALA A 462 -13.76 -28.45 9.60
CA ALA A 462 -12.75 -29.05 8.74
C ALA A 462 -11.53 -29.49 9.57
N PRO A 463 -11.57 -30.67 10.23
CA PRO A 463 -10.54 -31.11 11.17
C PRO A 463 -9.15 -31.32 10.54
N ASP A 464 -9.10 -31.60 9.24
CA ASP A 464 -7.91 -31.79 8.41
C ASP A 464 -7.31 -30.47 7.88
N LEU A 465 -7.98 -29.33 8.09
CA LEU A 465 -7.50 -28.02 7.65
C LEU A 465 -6.05 -27.71 8.10
N PRO A 466 -5.62 -27.98 9.35
CA PRO A 466 -4.24 -27.72 9.75
C PRO A 466 -3.20 -28.48 8.92
N ASP A 467 -3.47 -29.75 8.62
CA ASP A 467 -2.57 -30.63 7.86
C ASP A 467 -2.51 -30.24 6.38
N VAL A 468 -3.66 -29.86 5.81
CA VAL A 468 -3.73 -29.34 4.43
C VAL A 468 -3.02 -28.00 4.30
N MET A 469 -3.12 -27.12 5.30
CA MET A 469 -2.38 -25.86 5.33
C MET A 469 -0.86 -26.08 5.45
N ASP A 470 -0.42 -27.07 6.22
CA ASP A 470 0.99 -27.46 6.24
C ASP A 470 1.46 -28.01 4.89
N THR A 471 0.59 -28.75 4.19
CA THR A 471 0.84 -29.21 2.83
C THR A 471 0.97 -28.05 1.85
N ALA A 472 0.04 -27.09 1.86
CA ALA A 472 0.07 -25.91 1.01
C ALA A 472 1.36 -25.08 1.19
N PHE A 473 1.92 -25.05 2.40
CA PHE A 473 3.13 -24.30 2.71
C PHE A 473 4.42 -25.14 2.78
N LYS A 474 4.43 -26.38 2.26
CA LYS A 474 5.67 -27.17 2.08
C LYS A 474 6.68 -26.44 1.20
N SER A 475 7.96 -26.51 1.49
CA SER A 475 9.00 -25.81 0.69
C SER A 475 8.98 -26.21 -0.79
N ARG A 476 8.65 -27.48 -1.09
CA ARG A 476 8.41 -28.02 -2.43
C ARG A 476 7.11 -28.82 -2.42
N LEU A 477 6.26 -28.60 -3.42
CA LEU A 477 5.00 -29.32 -3.59
C LEU A 477 5.13 -30.28 -4.77
N THR A 478 4.75 -31.53 -4.57
CA THR A 478 4.56 -32.52 -5.63
C THR A 478 3.24 -32.28 -6.37
N LEU A 479 3.02 -32.96 -7.49
CA LEU A 479 1.71 -32.92 -8.16
C LEU A 479 0.60 -33.42 -7.22
N ALA A 480 0.85 -34.49 -6.46
CA ALA A 480 -0.10 -35.03 -5.50
C ALA A 480 -0.45 -33.99 -4.41
N ASP A 481 0.53 -33.24 -3.90
CA ASP A 481 0.27 -32.17 -2.92
C ASP A 481 -0.66 -31.08 -3.50
N HIS A 482 -0.46 -30.67 -4.75
CA HIS A 482 -1.34 -29.68 -5.38
C HIS A 482 -2.78 -30.21 -5.53
N LEU A 483 -2.95 -31.48 -5.90
CA LEU A 483 -4.27 -32.10 -6.00
C LEU A 483 -4.93 -32.24 -4.63
N THR A 484 -4.19 -32.64 -3.58
CA THR A 484 -4.72 -32.70 -2.21
C THR A 484 -5.25 -31.35 -1.74
N VAL A 485 -4.51 -30.26 -1.99
CA VAL A 485 -4.94 -28.91 -1.63
C VAL A 485 -6.16 -28.47 -2.45
N ALA A 486 -6.17 -28.77 -3.76
CA ALA A 486 -7.29 -28.47 -4.64
C ALA A 486 -8.57 -29.20 -4.23
N ASP A 487 -8.49 -30.52 -4.01
CA ASP A 487 -9.59 -31.39 -3.63
C ASP A 487 -10.20 -30.92 -2.31
N PHE A 488 -9.37 -30.55 -1.32
CA PHE A 488 -9.84 -29.98 -0.07
C PHE A 488 -10.63 -28.68 -0.28
N GLY A 489 -10.10 -27.74 -1.08
CA GLY A 489 -10.79 -26.48 -1.37
C GLY A 489 -12.11 -26.69 -2.09
N SER A 490 -12.19 -27.71 -2.96
CA SER A 490 -13.43 -28.09 -3.64
C SER A 490 -14.46 -28.68 -2.67
N ALA A 491 -14.03 -29.56 -1.76
CA ALA A 491 -14.88 -30.22 -0.78
C ALA A 491 -15.39 -29.28 0.33
N ASN A 492 -14.70 -28.16 0.57
CA ASN A 492 -15.02 -27.20 1.64
C ASN A 492 -15.39 -25.81 1.09
N PRO A 493 -16.57 -25.64 0.44
CA PRO A 493 -16.94 -24.40 -0.24
C PRO A 493 -17.05 -23.20 0.70
N ARG A 494 -17.49 -23.39 1.95
CA ARG A 494 -17.55 -22.29 2.95
C ARG A 494 -16.17 -21.76 3.30
N PHE A 495 -15.21 -22.65 3.55
CA PHE A 495 -13.80 -22.26 3.75
C PHE A 495 -13.25 -21.54 2.53
N ARG A 496 -13.53 -22.05 1.32
CA ARG A 496 -13.08 -21.44 0.07
C ARG A 496 -13.62 -20.02 -0.11
N ALA A 497 -14.92 -19.80 0.16
CA ALA A 497 -15.53 -18.48 0.13
C ALA A 497 -14.89 -17.54 1.17
N GLY A 498 -14.65 -18.01 2.40
CA GLY A 498 -13.92 -17.26 3.42
C GLY A 498 -12.49 -16.91 2.99
N LEU A 499 -11.79 -17.84 2.32
CA LEU A 499 -10.45 -17.63 1.79
C LEU A 499 -10.41 -16.60 0.66
N LEU A 500 -11.40 -16.61 -0.25
CA LEU A 500 -11.58 -15.57 -1.28
C LEU A 500 -11.84 -14.19 -0.67
N ALA A 501 -12.71 -14.11 0.34
CA ALA A 501 -12.92 -12.87 1.07
C ALA A 501 -11.64 -12.39 1.78
N ALA A 502 -10.82 -13.32 2.29
CA ALA A 502 -9.52 -13.01 2.88
C ALA A 502 -8.48 -12.58 1.84
N PHE A 503 -8.57 -13.10 0.60
CA PHE A 503 -7.75 -12.65 -0.52
C PHE A 503 -8.04 -11.20 -0.89
N GLU A 504 -9.32 -10.82 -0.96
CA GLU A 504 -9.74 -9.46 -1.24
C GLU A 504 -9.34 -8.50 -0.10
N GLY A 505 -9.67 -8.85 1.15
CA GLY A 505 -9.42 -7.97 2.29
C GLY A 505 -7.95 -7.87 2.70
N TYR A 506 -7.20 -8.98 2.63
CA TYR A 506 -5.86 -9.09 3.23
C TYR A 506 -4.74 -9.39 2.22
N ALA A 507 -5.07 -9.53 0.93
CA ALA A 507 -4.12 -9.82 -0.13
C ALA A 507 -3.21 -11.03 0.16
N LEU A 508 -3.73 -12.07 0.84
CA LEU A 508 -2.91 -13.21 1.30
C LEU A 508 -2.22 -13.98 0.16
N HIS A 509 -2.78 -13.91 -1.04
CA HIS A 509 -2.26 -14.58 -2.23
C HIS A 509 -1.24 -13.73 -3.01
N LEU A 510 -1.05 -12.47 -2.65
CA LEU A 510 -0.16 -11.55 -3.35
C LEU A 510 1.13 -11.32 -2.58
N TYR A 511 2.21 -11.10 -3.32
CA TYR A 511 3.54 -10.85 -2.78
C TYR A 511 4.15 -9.60 -3.39
N SER A 512 4.41 -8.59 -2.56
CA SER A 512 5.13 -7.38 -2.95
C SER A 512 6.39 -7.22 -2.12
N ASN A 513 7.49 -6.77 -2.73
CA ASN A 513 8.71 -6.45 -2.00
C ASN A 513 8.60 -5.11 -1.25
N TYR A 514 7.66 -4.26 -1.64
CA TYR A 514 7.52 -2.88 -1.14
C TYR A 514 6.29 -2.70 -0.26
N HIS A 515 5.22 -3.41 -0.57
CA HIS A 515 3.93 -3.36 0.13
C HIS A 515 3.49 -4.78 0.50
N PRO A 516 4.23 -5.47 1.39
CA PRO A 516 3.87 -6.84 1.76
C PRO A 516 2.41 -6.85 2.22
N GLY A 517 1.65 -7.86 1.76
CA GLY A 517 0.38 -8.23 2.35
C GLY A 517 0.66 -8.64 3.79
N VAL A 518 0.88 -9.91 4.07
CA VAL A 518 1.28 -10.32 5.43
C VAL A 518 2.74 -9.97 5.73
N ASP A 519 3.05 -9.43 6.91
CA ASP A 519 4.42 -9.23 7.38
C ASP A 519 5.08 -10.59 7.67
N TRP A 520 5.79 -11.12 6.67
CA TRP A 520 6.45 -12.44 6.75
C TRP A 520 7.66 -12.46 7.69
N TYR A 521 8.04 -11.34 8.33
CA TYR A 521 9.06 -11.35 9.38
C TYR A 521 8.53 -11.81 10.73
N LEU A 522 7.20 -11.79 10.92
CA LEU A 522 6.52 -12.37 12.06
C LEU A 522 6.64 -13.90 12.03
N GLN A 523 7.00 -14.50 13.16
CA GLN A 523 7.35 -15.94 13.25
C GLN A 523 6.30 -16.86 12.64
N GLU A 524 5.03 -16.63 12.96
CA GLU A 524 3.90 -17.44 12.54
C GLU A 524 3.55 -17.23 11.05
N PHE A 525 4.11 -16.22 10.39
CA PHE A 525 3.90 -15.89 8.98
C PHE A 525 5.15 -16.03 8.09
N GLN A 526 6.26 -16.55 8.62
CA GLN A 526 7.53 -16.68 7.84
C GLN A 526 7.39 -17.44 6.52
N HIS A 527 6.40 -18.32 6.41
CA HIS A 527 6.10 -19.07 5.19
C HIS A 527 5.51 -18.22 4.06
N TYR A 528 5.13 -16.96 4.30
CA TYR A 528 4.72 -16.01 3.26
C TYR A 528 5.91 -15.43 2.49
N SER A 529 7.14 -15.56 3.01
CA SER A 529 8.34 -15.06 2.35
C SER A 529 8.50 -15.62 0.93
N LEU A 530 9.09 -14.82 0.03
CA LEU A 530 9.36 -15.20 -1.36
C LEU A 530 8.11 -15.73 -2.11
N ALA A 531 6.98 -15.05 -1.93
CA ALA A 531 5.68 -15.40 -2.50
C ALA A 531 5.09 -16.74 -2.04
N GLY A 532 5.49 -17.25 -0.87
CA GLY A 532 4.92 -18.47 -0.32
C GLY A 532 3.41 -18.39 -0.03
N GLY A 533 2.89 -17.20 0.26
CA GLY A 533 1.45 -16.93 0.43
C GLY A 533 0.63 -17.21 -0.84
N SER A 534 1.22 -17.01 -2.03
CA SER A 534 0.55 -17.26 -3.32
C SER A 534 0.18 -18.72 -3.55
N ARG A 535 0.70 -19.66 -2.75
CA ARG A 535 0.31 -21.08 -2.80
C ARG A 535 -1.11 -21.32 -2.30
N LEU A 536 -1.70 -20.37 -1.58
CA LEU A 536 -3.11 -20.42 -1.20
C LEU A 536 -4.04 -20.42 -2.43
N LEU A 537 -3.58 -19.91 -3.58
CA LEU A 537 -4.34 -20.01 -4.84
C LEU A 537 -4.61 -21.47 -5.26
N PHE A 538 -3.85 -22.44 -4.75
CA PHE A 538 -4.03 -23.84 -5.13
C PHE A 538 -5.33 -24.45 -4.58
N PHE A 539 -5.90 -23.89 -3.51
CA PHE A 539 -7.26 -24.27 -3.04
C PHE A 539 -8.34 -23.94 -4.08
N LEU A 540 -8.04 -23.09 -5.06
CA LEU A 540 -8.95 -22.67 -6.13
C LEU A 540 -8.70 -23.39 -7.45
N ILE A 541 -7.83 -24.40 -7.53
CA ILE A 541 -7.56 -25.09 -8.81
C ILE A 541 -8.85 -25.64 -9.44
N HIS A 542 -9.79 -26.16 -8.64
CA HIS A 542 -11.06 -26.63 -9.19
C HIS A 542 -12.07 -25.53 -9.52
N HIS A 543 -11.89 -24.33 -8.97
CA HIS A 543 -12.84 -23.20 -8.99
C HIS A 543 -12.08 -21.89 -9.27
N ALA A 544 -11.21 -21.90 -10.28
CA ALA A 544 -10.27 -20.80 -10.52
C ALA A 544 -11.00 -19.54 -11.03
N ASP A 545 -12.21 -19.70 -11.56
CA ASP A 545 -13.12 -18.65 -12.00
C ASP A 545 -13.77 -17.87 -10.84
N GLU A 546 -13.69 -18.35 -9.60
CA GLU A 546 -14.20 -17.61 -8.44
C GLU A 546 -13.30 -16.43 -8.03
N GLU A 547 -12.03 -16.41 -8.44
CA GLU A 547 -11.12 -15.27 -8.20
C GLU A 547 -11.10 -14.36 -9.46
N PRO A 548 -11.43 -13.06 -9.34
CA PRO A 548 -11.65 -12.19 -10.51
C PRO A 548 -10.47 -12.09 -11.49
N VAL A 549 -9.22 -12.10 -11.00
CA VAL A 549 -8.04 -12.02 -11.87
C VAL A 549 -7.89 -13.32 -12.64
N MET A 550 -7.99 -14.49 -11.99
CA MET A 550 -7.96 -15.78 -12.65
C MET A 550 -9.15 -16.02 -13.60
N ALA A 551 -10.34 -15.51 -13.27
CA ALA A 551 -11.49 -15.52 -14.17
C ALA A 551 -11.19 -14.77 -15.48
N THR A 552 -10.59 -13.58 -15.37
CA THR A 552 -10.14 -12.80 -16.54
C THR A 552 -9.05 -13.54 -17.33
N MET A 553 -8.13 -14.23 -16.64
CA MET A 553 -7.13 -15.08 -17.30
C MET A 553 -7.77 -16.25 -18.05
N LEU A 554 -8.82 -16.88 -17.52
CA LEU A 554 -9.53 -17.96 -18.19
C LEU A 554 -10.31 -17.48 -19.42
N GLU A 555 -10.98 -16.34 -19.30
CA GLU A 555 -11.83 -15.79 -20.36
C GLU A 555 -11.02 -15.14 -21.49
N GLN A 556 -10.05 -14.29 -21.13
CA GLN A 556 -9.32 -13.44 -22.07
C GLN A 556 -7.90 -13.96 -22.36
N GLY A 557 -7.35 -14.78 -21.46
CA GLY A 557 -5.95 -15.23 -21.46
C GLY A 557 -4.94 -14.07 -21.45
N TRP A 558 -5.31 -12.99 -20.76
CA TRP A 558 -4.41 -11.91 -20.38
C TRP A 558 -3.63 -12.33 -19.13
N LEU A 559 -2.46 -11.73 -18.90
CA LEU A 559 -1.67 -11.98 -17.70
C LEU A 559 -1.62 -10.73 -16.82
N PRO A 560 -1.76 -10.86 -15.49
CA PRO A 560 -1.62 -9.72 -14.60
C PRO A 560 -0.13 -9.36 -14.43
N ASN A 561 0.17 -8.08 -14.31
CA ASN A 561 1.51 -7.58 -14.05
C ASN A 561 1.47 -6.39 -13.08
N GLY A 562 2.60 -6.10 -12.45
CA GLY A 562 2.73 -4.90 -11.62
C GLY A 562 2.67 -3.61 -12.44
N GLU A 563 2.11 -2.54 -11.88
CA GLU A 563 2.18 -1.21 -12.49
C GLU A 563 3.60 -0.64 -12.32
N GLY A 564 4.20 -0.16 -13.41
CA GLY A 564 5.60 0.26 -13.42
C GLY A 564 5.93 1.50 -12.56
N ALA A 565 4.94 2.30 -12.18
CA ALA A 565 5.10 3.47 -11.33
C ALA A 565 4.72 3.14 -9.89
N GLY A 566 5.51 3.55 -8.89
CA GLY A 566 5.12 3.44 -7.47
C GLY A 566 5.37 2.09 -6.79
N ALA A 567 6.20 1.23 -7.39
CA ALA A 567 6.65 -0.03 -6.79
C ALA A 567 5.54 -1.09 -6.53
N TYR A 568 4.44 -1.04 -7.30
CA TYR A 568 3.36 -2.03 -7.27
C TYR A 568 3.74 -3.31 -8.01
N ASP A 569 4.58 -4.14 -7.40
CA ASP A 569 5.11 -5.39 -7.97
C ASP A 569 4.30 -6.64 -7.58
N ALA A 570 3.23 -6.48 -6.79
CA ALA A 570 2.46 -7.55 -6.16
C ALA A 570 2.01 -8.66 -7.13
N TYR A 571 1.28 -8.28 -8.17
CA TYR A 571 0.80 -9.21 -9.20
C TYR A 571 1.93 -9.74 -10.08
N GLY A 572 2.93 -8.91 -10.39
CA GLY A 572 4.11 -9.34 -11.16
C GLY A 572 4.87 -10.48 -10.49
N ASN A 573 5.10 -10.37 -9.18
CA ASN A 573 5.79 -11.42 -8.41
C ASN A 573 4.95 -12.68 -8.18
N SER A 574 3.62 -12.53 -8.14
CA SER A 574 2.65 -13.60 -7.87
C SER A 574 2.16 -14.30 -9.14
N ARG A 575 2.37 -13.70 -10.32
CA ARG A 575 1.86 -14.15 -11.64
C ARG A 575 2.04 -15.65 -11.88
N ARG A 576 3.22 -16.20 -11.61
CA ARG A 576 3.50 -17.63 -11.83
C ARG A 576 2.60 -18.58 -11.04
N PHE A 577 2.13 -18.18 -9.86
CA PHE A 577 1.20 -18.98 -9.07
C PHE A 577 -0.21 -18.91 -9.65
N LEU A 578 -0.66 -17.72 -10.07
CA LEU A 578 -1.92 -17.54 -10.79
C LEU A 578 -1.93 -18.37 -12.10
N VAL A 579 -0.86 -18.28 -12.89
CA VAL A 579 -0.69 -19.06 -14.13
C VAL A 579 -0.70 -20.56 -13.85
N ARG A 580 -0.02 -21.02 -12.79
CA ARG A 580 -0.03 -22.43 -12.39
C ARG A 580 -1.43 -22.89 -12.01
N THR A 581 -2.17 -22.14 -11.19
CA THR A 581 -3.54 -22.48 -10.80
C THR A 581 -4.46 -22.56 -12.01
N VAL A 582 -4.43 -21.56 -12.89
CA VAL A 582 -5.24 -21.51 -14.13
C VAL A 582 -4.89 -22.66 -15.08
N ALA A 583 -3.59 -22.94 -15.28
CA ALA A 583 -3.17 -24.02 -16.17
C ALA A 583 -3.56 -25.41 -15.63
N MET A 584 -3.47 -25.62 -14.30
CA MET A 584 -3.93 -26.85 -13.67
C MET A 584 -5.46 -26.99 -13.73
N HIS A 585 -6.19 -25.90 -13.53
CA HIS A 585 -7.64 -25.86 -13.72
C HIS A 585 -8.02 -26.33 -15.12
N LEU A 586 -7.43 -25.71 -16.15
CA LEU A 586 -7.66 -26.10 -17.55
C LEU A 586 -7.25 -27.56 -17.80
N ALA A 587 -6.12 -28.01 -17.26
CA ALA A 587 -5.69 -29.41 -17.42
C ALA A 587 -6.72 -30.43 -16.88
N LEU A 588 -7.43 -30.09 -15.80
CA LEU A 588 -8.38 -30.97 -15.13
C LEU A 588 -9.78 -30.89 -15.74
N HIS A 589 -10.23 -29.70 -16.13
CA HIS A 589 -11.62 -29.45 -16.48
C HIS A 589 -11.88 -29.07 -17.95
N ALA A 590 -10.86 -28.56 -18.64
CA ALA A 590 -10.96 -28.14 -20.05
C ALA A 590 -9.61 -28.36 -20.78
N PRO A 591 -9.11 -29.62 -20.86
CA PRO A 591 -7.77 -29.91 -21.35
C PRO A 591 -7.56 -29.48 -22.81
N GLU A 592 -8.62 -29.40 -23.60
CA GLU A 592 -8.61 -28.86 -24.97
C GLU A 592 -8.27 -27.37 -25.04
N LYS A 593 -8.55 -26.60 -23.98
CA LYS A 593 -8.21 -25.17 -23.89
C LYS A 593 -6.82 -24.92 -23.33
N LEU A 594 -6.19 -25.91 -22.68
CA LEU A 594 -4.88 -25.75 -22.06
C LEU A 594 -3.80 -25.38 -23.08
N ASP A 595 -3.76 -26.06 -24.23
CA ASP A 595 -2.73 -25.77 -25.24
C ASP A 595 -2.94 -24.38 -25.88
N ALA A 596 -4.19 -23.92 -26.00
CA ALA A 596 -4.51 -22.57 -26.48
C ALA A 596 -4.15 -21.47 -25.46
N PHE A 597 -4.11 -21.79 -24.16
CA PHE A 597 -3.64 -20.87 -23.12
C PHE A 597 -2.11 -20.89 -23.01
N TRP A 598 -1.52 -22.07 -22.85
CA TRP A 598 -0.08 -22.26 -22.60
C TRP A 598 0.78 -22.00 -23.84
N GLY A 599 0.25 -22.27 -25.03
CA GLY A 599 0.93 -22.08 -26.32
C GLY A 599 0.96 -20.64 -26.82
N ARG A 600 0.43 -19.66 -26.07
CA ARG A 600 0.49 -18.24 -26.43
C ARG A 600 1.93 -17.73 -26.27
N ASP A 601 2.45 -17.07 -27.31
CA ASP A 601 3.84 -16.57 -27.34
C ASP A 601 4.20 -15.71 -26.12
N TRP A 602 3.26 -14.89 -25.64
CA TRP A 602 3.49 -14.03 -24.48
C TRP A 602 3.44 -14.80 -23.16
N VAL A 603 2.69 -15.89 -23.04
CA VAL A 603 2.73 -16.73 -21.83
C VAL A 603 4.12 -17.36 -21.71
N GLY A 604 4.67 -17.90 -22.80
CA GLY A 604 6.05 -18.39 -22.83
C GLY A 604 7.09 -17.29 -22.56
N PHE A 605 6.90 -16.09 -23.11
CA PHE A 605 7.79 -14.94 -22.88
C PHE A 605 7.79 -14.47 -21.41
N TRP A 606 6.63 -14.41 -20.77
CA TRP A 606 6.48 -13.86 -19.40
C TRP A 606 6.62 -14.92 -18.29
N CYS A 607 6.72 -16.21 -18.65
CA CYS A 607 6.81 -17.36 -17.73
C CYS A 607 8.03 -18.24 -18.08
N ASP A 608 9.25 -17.73 -17.90
CA ASP A 608 10.51 -18.39 -18.29
C ASP A 608 11.33 -18.95 -17.12
N THR A 609 10.79 -18.87 -15.90
CA THR A 609 11.51 -19.16 -14.65
C THR A 609 11.55 -20.65 -14.32
N SER A 610 12.33 -21.03 -13.30
CA SER A 610 12.40 -22.42 -12.84
C SER A 610 11.05 -22.98 -12.35
N LEU A 611 10.21 -22.12 -11.76
CA LEU A 611 8.86 -22.51 -11.29
C LEU A 611 7.92 -22.77 -12.47
N ASP A 612 8.05 -22.03 -13.58
CA ASP A 612 7.22 -22.22 -14.77
C ASP A 612 7.56 -23.55 -15.48
N ARG A 613 8.86 -23.89 -15.55
CA ARG A 613 9.33 -25.20 -16.03
C ARG A 613 8.86 -26.37 -15.16
N GLU A 614 8.73 -26.14 -13.85
CA GLU A 614 8.13 -27.12 -12.95
C GLU A 614 6.63 -27.28 -13.23
N THR A 615 5.90 -26.18 -13.44
CA THR A 615 4.48 -26.22 -13.85
C THR A 615 4.32 -27.05 -15.13
N GLU A 616 5.13 -26.81 -16.16
CA GLU A 616 5.06 -27.56 -17.41
C GLU A 616 5.27 -29.07 -17.21
N ARG A 617 6.21 -29.47 -16.34
CA ARG A 617 6.42 -30.89 -15.98
C ARG A 617 5.21 -31.48 -15.27
N MET A 618 4.58 -30.73 -14.37
CA MET A 618 3.34 -31.16 -13.68
C MET A 618 2.18 -31.32 -14.67
N LEU A 619 1.99 -30.39 -15.59
CA LEU A 619 0.96 -30.46 -16.64
C LEU A 619 1.17 -31.67 -17.55
N LYS A 620 2.41 -31.97 -17.94
CA LYS A 620 2.75 -33.18 -18.70
C LYS A 620 2.42 -34.46 -17.92
N ALA A 621 2.71 -34.51 -16.63
CA ALA A 621 2.38 -35.65 -15.77
C ALA A 621 0.85 -35.85 -15.64
N LEU A 622 0.10 -34.74 -15.48
CA LEU A 622 -1.37 -34.75 -15.46
C LEU A 622 -1.96 -35.28 -16.78
N LYS A 623 -1.51 -34.77 -17.93
CA LYS A 623 -1.94 -35.24 -19.25
C LYS A 623 -1.64 -36.73 -19.46
N ALA A 624 -0.52 -37.22 -18.91
CA ALA A 624 -0.14 -38.63 -18.98
C ALA A 624 -0.88 -39.55 -17.98
N GLY A 625 -1.85 -39.03 -17.21
CA GLY A 625 -2.61 -39.81 -16.23
C GLY A 625 -1.82 -40.23 -14.99
N LYS A 626 -0.63 -39.66 -14.75
CA LYS A 626 0.20 -39.97 -13.59
C LYS A 626 -0.28 -39.18 -12.38
N ARG A 627 -1.31 -39.69 -11.70
CA ARG A 627 -1.89 -39.10 -10.47
C ARG A 627 -1.24 -39.61 -9.16
N ARG A 628 -0.06 -40.23 -9.22
CA ARG A 628 0.61 -40.85 -8.06
C ARG A 628 1.93 -40.19 -7.75
#